data_AF-A0A925LGK7-F1
#
_entry.id   AF-A0A925LGK7-F1
#
_cell.length_a   1.000
_cell.length_b   1.000
_cell.length_c   1.000
_cell.angle_alpha   90.00
_cell.angle_beta   90.00
_cell.angle_gamma   90.00
#
_symmetry.space_group_name_H-M   'P 1'
#
loop_
_entity.id
_entity.type
_entity.pdbx_description
1 polymer ?
#
loop_
_entity_poly.entity_id
_entity_poly.type
_entity_poly.pdbx_seq_one_letter_code
_entity_poly.pdbx_strand_id
1 'polypeptide(L)' 'MSKNVGEIFGSNVFSDVVMKERLPKETYKALKRTIDGGERLKIEVANIVANA' A
#
# COMPACT_ATOMS: atom_id res chain seq x y z
N MET A 1 3.35 -28.18 -12.16
CA MET A 1 2.11 -27.40 -11.94
C MET A 1 2.29 -26.05 -12.58
N SER A 2 1.57 -25.78 -13.68
CA SER A 2 1.61 -24.48 -14.36
C SER A 2 0.83 -23.48 -13.51
N LYS A 3 1.54 -22.67 -12.71
CA LYS A 3 0.93 -21.55 -11.99
C LYS A 3 0.33 -20.60 -13.03
N ASN A 4 -0.98 -20.35 -12.95
CA ASN A 4 -1.65 -19.46 -13.89
C ASN A 4 -1.09 -18.04 -13.72
N VAL A 5 -0.95 -17.30 -14.82
CA VAL A 5 -0.40 -15.93 -14.81
C VAL A 5 -1.16 -15.04 -13.83
N GLY A 6 -2.48 -15.22 -13.69
CA GLY A 6 -3.29 -14.46 -12.74
C GLY A 6 -2.96 -14.71 -11.25
N GLU A 7 -2.36 -15.85 -10.90
CA GLU A 7 -1.94 -16.15 -9.53
C GLU A 7 -0.53 -15.62 -9.22
N ILE A 8 0.28 -15.41 -10.25
CA ILE A 8 1.63 -14.81 -10.13
C ILE A 8 1.55 -13.29 -10.24
N PHE A 9 0.69 -12.80 -11.13
CA PHE A 9 0.49 -11.39 -11.36
C PHE A 9 -0.25 -10.79 -10.18
N GLY A 10 0.40 -9.88 -9.45
CA GLY A 10 -0.24 -9.19 -8.34
C GLY A 10 -0.11 -9.89 -6.97
N SER A 11 0.50 -11.08 -6.87
CA SER A 11 0.55 -11.82 -5.60
C SER A 11 1.62 -11.35 -4.61
N ASN A 12 2.65 -10.63 -5.06
CA ASN A 12 3.71 -10.08 -4.21
C ASN A 12 3.82 -8.56 -4.34
N VAL A 13 2.69 -7.87 -4.51
CA VAL A 13 2.64 -6.41 -4.53
C VAL A 13 1.86 -5.90 -3.35
N PHE A 14 2.38 -4.84 -2.74
CA PHE A 14 1.68 -4.07 -1.74
C PHE A 14 0.57 -3.25 -2.44
N SER A 15 -0.50 -3.93 -2.83
CA SER A 15 -1.62 -3.35 -3.57
C SER A 15 -2.54 -2.55 -2.66
N ASP A 16 -3.48 -1.80 -3.24
CA ASP A 16 -4.46 -1.01 -2.48
C ASP A 16 -5.26 -1.84 -1.47
N VAL A 17 -5.57 -3.09 -1.83
CA VAL A 17 -6.28 -4.03 -0.95
C VAL A 17 -5.41 -4.38 0.25
N VAL A 18 -4.16 -4.77 0.01
CA VAL A 18 -3.18 -5.11 1.07
C VAL A 18 -2.91 -3.90 1.96
N MET A 19 -2.77 -2.71 1.36
CA MET A 19 -2.60 -1.45 2.09
C MET A 19 -3.79 -1.15 3.00
N LYS A 20 -5.03 -1.36 2.54
CA LYS A 20 -6.24 -1.18 3.37
C LYS A 20 -6.36 -2.17 4.51
N GLU A 21 -5.89 -3.41 4.31
CA GLU A 21 -5.93 -4.46 5.33
C GLU A 21 -4.83 -4.29 6.38
N ARG A 22 -3.63 -3.86 5.96
CA ARG A 22 -2.46 -3.75 6.85
C ARG A 22 -2.25 -2.40 7.50
N LEU A 23 -2.62 -1.31 6.82
CA LEU A 23 -2.38 0.03 7.34
C LEU A 23 -3.56 0.54 8.17
N PRO A 24 -3.30 1.32 9.23
CA PRO A 24 -4.33 2.05 9.93
C PRO A 24 -5.10 2.96 8.96
N LYS A 25 -6.42 3.10 9.18
CA LYS A 25 -7.32 3.87 8.30
C LYS A 25 -6.83 5.30 8.02
N GLU A 26 -6.27 5.96 9.03
CA GLU A 26 -5.74 7.32 8.91
C GLU A 26 -4.43 7.36 8.11
N THR A 27 -3.54 6.39 8.31
CA THR A 27 -2.30 6.23 7.53
C THR A 27 -2.60 5.95 6.06
N TYR A 28 -3.52 5.02 5.77
CA TYR A 28 -3.94 4.72 4.40
C TYR A 28 -4.49 5.97 3.70
N LYS A 29 -5.38 6.74 4.37
CA LYS A 29 -5.91 7.99 3.81
C LYS A 29 -4.81 9.02 3.56
N ALA A 30 -3.88 9.19 4.50
CA ALA A 30 -2.78 10.15 4.34
C ALA A 30 -1.83 9.76 3.20
N LEU A 31 -1.50 8.47 3.10
CA LEU A 31 -0.72 7.91 2.00
C LEU A 31 -1.45 8.12 0.65
N LYS A 32 -2.76 7.83 0.60
CA LYS A 32 -3.56 7.97 -0.62
C LYS A 32 -3.62 9.43 -1.10
N ARG A 33 -3.82 10.39 -0.19
CA ARG A 33 -3.76 11.84 -0.50
C ARG A 33 -2.38 12.26 -1.01
N THR A 34 -1.32 11.73 -0.41
CA THR A 34 0.06 11.97 -0.86
C THR A 34 0.27 11.48 -2.30
N ILE A 35 -0.26 10.30 -2.63
CA ILE A 35 -0.17 9.70 -3.97
C ILE A 35 -1.03 10.47 -4.99
N ASP A 36 -2.30 10.74 -4.70
CA ASP A 36 -3.22 11.37 -5.65
C ASP A 36 -3.02 12.89 -5.76
N GLY A 37 -2.68 13.55 -4.65
CA GLY A 37 -2.54 15.01 -4.53
C GLY A 37 -1.12 15.53 -4.68
N GLY A 38 -0.12 14.64 -4.76
CA GLY A 38 1.29 15.03 -4.83
C GLY A 38 1.79 15.76 -3.58
N GLU A 39 1.09 15.60 -2.45
CA GLU A 39 1.47 16.22 -1.18
C GLU A 39 2.78 15.62 -0.65
N ARG A 40 3.40 16.29 0.33
CA ARG A 40 4.63 15.78 0.95
C ARG A 40 4.30 14.60 1.88
N LEU A 41 4.97 13.48 1.68
CA LEU A 41 4.81 12.31 2.56
C LEU A 41 5.28 12.67 3.98
N LYS A 42 4.38 12.54 4.96
CA LYS A 42 4.72 12.75 6.37
C LYS A 42 5.62 11.62 6.86
N ILE A 43 6.64 11.96 7.65
CA ILE A 43 7.61 10.99 8.17
C ILE A 43 6.95 9.90 9.01
N GLU A 44 5.92 10.24 9.79
CA GLU A 44 5.15 9.30 10.60
C GLU A 44 4.41 8.27 9.73
N VAL A 45 3.80 8.73 8.63
CA VAL A 45 3.13 7.86 7.66
C VAL A 45 4.15 6.95 6.96
N ALA A 46 5.31 7.50 6.59
CA ALA A 46 6.39 6.73 5.98
C ALA A 46 6.90 5.60 6.89
N ASN A 47 7.10 5.89 8.19
CA ASN A 47 7.55 4.90 9.16
C ASN A 47 6.55 3.75 9.32
N ILE A 48 5.25 4.06 9.36
CA ILE A 48 4.20 3.03 9.49
C ILE A 48 4.14 2.18 8.22
N VAL A 49 4.18 2.80 7.05
CA VAL A 49 4.15 2.08 5.76
C VAL A 49 5.38 1.20 5.57
N ALA A 50 6.56 1.64 6.01
CA ALA A 50 7.79 0.85 5.93
C ALA A 50 7.82 -0.35 6.90
N ASN A 51 7.00 -0.33 7.95
CA ASN A 51 6.94 -1.40 8.95
C ASN A 51 5.88 -2.48 8.63
N ALA A 52 4.90 -2.18 7.78
CA ALA A 52 3.73 -3.01 7.47
C ALA A 52 4.00 -4.16 6.47
#